data_AF-A0A6I5KW07-F1
#
_entry.id   AF-A0A6I5KW07-F1
#
_cell.length_a   1.000
_cell.length_b   1.000
_cell.length_c   1.000
_cell.angle_alpha   90.00
_cell.angle_beta   90.00
_cell.angle_gamma   90.00
#
_symmetry.space_group_name_H-M   'P 1'
#
loop_
_entity.id
_entity.type
_entity.pdbx_description
1 polymer ?
#
loop_
_entity_poly.entity_id
_entity_poly.type
_entity_poly.pdbx_seq_one_letter_code
_entity_poly.pdbx_strand_id
1 'polypeptide(L)'
;MQYVWFIWSLIILALWGVVYLMKKDSRREMLKMSWITMPFGLTEPLFVPEYWHPPSLFDLAIRTGFDIESLIFSFAIGGIGTVLYNLIFKRRYVEIPHTERKHAMHRLHIYILFVPVLAFLVLALFTHLNHIYCGILAMFLGGIATLYCRPDLKTKIWISGFLFTALYFVYFGSILPFYPDYVELFWNLENLTHILVLGIPIEELLFAFTFGMYWSGLYEHLYWRKLIQTEIIIPLKN
;
A
#
# COMPACT_ATOMS: atom_id res chain seq x y z
N MET A 1 -20.67 10.67 12.34
CA MET A 1 -19.52 9.90 11.82
C MET A 1 -19.86 9.09 10.56
N GLN A 2 -21.13 9.05 10.10
CA GLN A 2 -21.56 8.23 8.97
C GLN A 2 -20.70 8.33 7.70
N TYR A 3 -20.23 9.53 7.36
CA TYR A 3 -19.49 9.77 6.12
C TYR A 3 -17.98 9.88 6.30
N VAL A 4 -17.44 9.60 7.49
CA VAL A 4 -16.01 9.77 7.77
C VAL A 4 -15.18 8.90 6.83
N TRP A 5 -15.51 7.61 6.70
CA TRP A 5 -14.79 6.69 5.83
C TRP A 5 -14.82 7.14 4.36
N PHE A 6 -15.98 7.56 3.87
CA PHE A 6 -16.15 8.08 2.52
C PHE A 6 -15.37 9.38 2.28
N ILE A 7 -15.49 10.35 3.17
CA ILE A 7 -14.81 11.65 3.06
C ILE A 7 -13.29 11.45 3.06
N TRP A 8 -12.75 10.63 3.97
CA TRP A 8 -11.31 10.37 4.01
C TRP A 8 -10.82 9.59 2.79
N SER A 9 -11.60 8.63 2.28
CA SER A 9 -11.32 7.97 1.01
C SER A 9 -11.23 8.96 -0.16
N LEU A 10 -12.11 9.98 -0.20
CA LEU A 10 -12.02 11.06 -1.18
C LEU A 10 -10.82 11.99 -0.96
N ILE A 11 -10.43 12.26 0.29
CA ILE A 11 -9.25 13.07 0.61
C ILE A 11 -7.97 12.40 0.08
N ILE A 12 -7.79 11.10 0.32
CA ILE A 12 -6.60 10.39 -0.20
C ILE A 12 -6.64 10.29 -1.73
N LEU A 13 -7.82 10.14 -2.34
CA LEU A 13 -7.99 10.20 -3.79
C LEU A 13 -7.65 11.59 -4.35
N ALA A 14 -8.02 12.67 -3.65
CA ALA A 14 -7.65 14.02 -4.01
C ALA A 14 -6.12 14.23 -3.93
N LEU A 15 -5.46 13.70 -2.88
CA LEU A 15 -4.00 13.70 -2.78
C LEU A 15 -3.37 12.96 -3.97
N TRP A 16 -3.89 11.77 -4.30
CA TRP A 16 -3.48 11.03 -5.51
C TRP A 16 -3.65 11.88 -6.77
N GLY A 17 -4.78 12.57 -6.91
CA GLY A 17 -5.10 13.43 -8.06
C GLY A 17 -4.14 14.61 -8.19
N VAL A 18 -3.80 15.27 -7.08
CA VAL A 18 -2.81 16.35 -7.04
C VAL A 18 -1.45 15.85 -7.52
N VAL A 19 -0.98 14.71 -6.98
CA VAL A 19 0.30 14.10 -7.40
C VAL A 19 0.26 13.74 -8.88
N TYR A 20 -0.83 13.11 -9.34
CA TYR A 20 -1.03 12.72 -10.73
C TYR A 20 -0.98 13.93 -11.67
N LEU A 21 -1.65 15.03 -11.34
CA LEU A 21 -1.67 16.24 -12.16
C LEU A 21 -0.30 16.93 -12.19
N MET A 22 0.38 17.02 -11.05
CA MET A 22 1.68 17.71 -10.93
C MET A 22 2.86 16.92 -11.51
N LYS A 23 2.83 15.59 -11.45
CA LYS A 23 3.97 14.71 -11.77
C LYS A 23 3.72 13.90 -13.04
N LYS A 24 3.79 14.59 -14.18
CA LYS A 24 3.54 14.02 -15.53
C LYS A 24 4.34 12.74 -15.78
N ASP A 25 5.61 12.71 -15.37
CA ASP A 25 6.53 11.59 -15.59
C ASP A 25 6.17 10.32 -14.79
N SER A 26 5.27 10.41 -13.80
CA SER A 26 4.87 9.28 -12.94
C SER A 26 3.42 8.81 -13.16
N ARG A 27 2.68 9.47 -14.06
CA ARG A 27 1.25 9.23 -14.28
C ARG A 27 0.95 7.79 -14.72
N ARG A 28 1.79 7.25 -15.59
CA ARG A 28 1.60 5.90 -16.15
C ARG A 28 1.74 4.84 -15.05
N GLU A 29 2.73 5.02 -14.21
CA GLU A 29 3.03 4.16 -13.07
C GLU A 29 1.93 4.22 -12.02
N MET A 30 1.53 5.43 -11.66
CA MET A 30 0.42 5.65 -10.72
C MET A 30 -0.84 4.96 -11.21
N LEU A 31 -1.30 5.21 -12.44
CA LEU A 31 -2.54 4.62 -12.95
C LEU A 31 -2.48 3.10 -13.00
N LYS A 32 -1.39 2.53 -13.51
CA LYS A 32 -1.25 1.06 -13.59
C LYS A 32 -1.33 0.43 -12.21
N MET A 33 -0.60 0.97 -11.25
CA MET A 33 -0.57 0.40 -9.91
C MET A 33 -1.87 0.67 -9.15
N SER A 34 -2.49 1.83 -9.32
CA SER A 34 -3.83 2.11 -8.80
C SER A 34 -4.87 1.10 -9.29
N TRP A 35 -4.90 0.79 -10.60
CA TRP A 35 -5.81 -0.21 -11.15
C TRP A 35 -5.50 -1.64 -10.70
N ILE A 36 -4.24 -1.97 -10.44
CA ILE A 36 -3.84 -3.28 -9.90
C ILE A 36 -4.25 -3.40 -8.42
N THR A 37 -4.16 -2.32 -7.65
CA THR A 37 -4.49 -2.32 -6.22
C THR A 37 -5.99 -2.22 -5.96
N MET A 38 -6.74 -1.48 -6.79
CA MET A 38 -8.17 -1.25 -6.58
C MET A 38 -8.99 -2.53 -6.30
N PRO A 39 -8.82 -3.66 -7.03
CA PRO A 39 -9.57 -4.89 -6.75
C PRO A 39 -9.36 -5.47 -5.35
N PHE A 40 -8.28 -5.13 -4.64
CA PHE A 40 -8.10 -5.55 -3.25
C PHE A 40 -9.14 -4.91 -2.32
N GLY A 41 -9.77 -3.80 -2.69
CA GLY A 41 -10.93 -3.28 -1.97
C GLY A 41 -12.13 -4.24 -1.97
N LEU A 42 -12.21 -5.19 -2.91
CA LEU A 42 -13.23 -6.26 -2.88
C LEU A 42 -12.96 -7.31 -1.79
N THR A 43 -11.79 -7.28 -1.14
CA THR A 43 -11.47 -8.20 -0.03
C THR A 43 -11.98 -7.70 1.33
N GLU A 44 -12.63 -6.53 1.37
CA GLU A 44 -13.21 -5.94 2.59
C GLU A 44 -14.07 -6.93 3.41
N PRO A 45 -14.87 -7.84 2.81
CA PRO A 45 -15.64 -8.83 3.57
C PRO A 45 -14.81 -9.82 4.38
N LEU A 46 -13.48 -9.88 4.19
CA LEU A 46 -12.58 -10.67 5.04
C LEU A 46 -12.22 -9.94 6.34
N PHE A 47 -12.36 -8.61 6.35
CA PHE A 47 -11.98 -7.76 7.47
C PHE A 47 -13.20 -7.30 8.26
N VAL A 48 -14.35 -7.10 7.60
CA VAL A 48 -15.60 -6.71 8.27
C VAL A 48 -16.43 -7.95 8.64
N PRO A 49 -16.93 -8.08 9.88
CA PRO A 49 -16.82 -7.11 10.97
C PRO A 49 -15.62 -7.34 11.90
N GLU A 50 -14.90 -8.46 11.81
CA GLU A 50 -13.99 -8.92 12.89
C GLU A 50 -12.83 -7.96 13.18
N TYR A 51 -12.24 -7.36 12.14
CA TYR A 51 -11.20 -6.35 12.27
C TYR A 51 -11.77 -5.01 12.69
N TRP A 52 -12.81 -4.57 11.99
CA TRP A 52 -13.42 -3.25 12.14
C TRP A 52 -14.79 -3.21 11.48
N HIS A 53 -15.57 -2.17 11.77
CA HIS A 53 -16.95 -2.02 11.31
C HIS A 53 -17.23 -0.59 10.83
N PRO A 54 -16.79 -0.20 9.62
CA PRO A 54 -16.85 1.19 9.19
C PRO A 54 -18.28 1.68 8.90
N PRO A 55 -18.57 2.97 9.20
CA PRO A 55 -19.76 3.61 8.68
C PRO A 55 -19.55 3.92 7.19
N SER A 56 -20.18 3.11 6.33
CA SER A 56 -20.03 3.17 4.87
C SER A 56 -21.24 3.79 4.17
N LEU A 57 -21.03 4.24 2.94
CA LEU A 57 -22.07 4.79 2.08
C LEU A 57 -23.16 3.74 1.85
N PHE A 58 -24.42 4.14 2.08
CA PHE A 58 -25.60 3.25 2.03
C PHE A 58 -25.60 2.09 3.02
N ASP A 59 -24.75 2.15 4.07
CA ASP A 59 -24.56 1.10 5.07
C ASP A 59 -24.13 -0.24 4.46
N LEU A 60 -23.40 -0.22 3.33
CA LEU A 60 -23.02 -1.43 2.61
C LEU A 60 -22.17 -2.39 3.46
N ALA A 61 -21.20 -1.86 4.23
CA ALA A 61 -20.34 -2.67 5.08
C ALA A 61 -21.15 -3.44 6.12
N ILE A 62 -22.14 -2.78 6.72
CA ILE A 62 -23.02 -3.40 7.73
C ILE A 62 -23.92 -4.48 7.09
N ARG A 63 -24.41 -4.22 5.87
CA ARG A 63 -25.36 -5.12 5.19
C ARG A 63 -24.69 -6.30 4.50
N THR A 64 -23.44 -6.14 4.05
CA THR A 64 -22.79 -7.06 3.11
C THR A 64 -21.33 -7.40 3.44
N GLY A 65 -20.72 -6.71 4.41
CA GLY A 65 -19.28 -6.79 4.69
C GLY A 65 -18.41 -6.02 3.70
N PHE A 66 -18.99 -5.40 2.67
CA PHE A 66 -18.26 -4.69 1.60
C PHE A 66 -18.60 -3.19 1.59
N ASP A 67 -17.65 -2.34 1.17
CA ASP A 67 -17.90 -0.93 0.92
C ASP A 67 -17.17 -0.40 -0.34
N ILE A 68 -17.67 0.71 -0.89
CA ILE A 68 -17.14 1.31 -2.13
C ILE A 68 -15.86 2.10 -1.82
N GLU A 69 -15.78 2.62 -0.61
CA GLU A 69 -14.68 3.36 -0.04
C GLU A 69 -13.37 2.58 -0.12
N SER A 70 -13.36 1.28 0.17
CA SER A 70 -12.21 0.41 0.09
C SER A 70 -11.67 0.29 -1.32
N LEU A 71 -12.50 0.37 -2.36
CA LEU A 71 -12.03 0.47 -3.76
C LEU A 71 -11.32 1.81 -4.03
N ILE A 72 -11.92 2.91 -3.56
CA ILE A 72 -11.37 4.27 -3.74
C ILE A 72 -10.04 4.40 -3.00
N PHE A 73 -10.02 3.99 -1.74
CA PHE A 73 -8.84 3.98 -0.88
C PHE A 73 -7.74 3.13 -1.50
N SER A 74 -8.03 1.88 -1.87
CA SER A 74 -7.07 0.96 -2.52
C SER A 74 -6.50 1.53 -3.82
N PHE A 75 -7.34 2.14 -4.65
CA PHE A 75 -6.90 2.82 -5.87
C PHE A 75 -5.90 3.93 -5.56
N ALA A 76 -6.23 4.80 -4.61
CA ALA A 76 -5.39 5.95 -4.26
C ALA A 76 -4.04 5.52 -3.67
N ILE A 77 -4.04 4.61 -2.70
CA ILE A 77 -2.80 4.16 -2.05
C ILE A 77 -1.90 3.36 -2.98
N GLY A 78 -2.46 2.60 -3.93
CA GLY A 78 -1.68 1.84 -4.92
C GLY A 78 -0.80 2.74 -5.78
N GLY A 79 -1.36 3.85 -6.27
CA GLY A 79 -0.62 4.82 -7.05
C GLY A 79 0.39 5.60 -6.22
N ILE A 80 -0.02 6.12 -5.05
CA ILE A 80 0.86 6.90 -4.16
C ILE A 80 2.04 6.04 -3.68
N GLY A 81 1.77 4.84 -3.14
CA GLY A 81 2.78 3.95 -2.59
C GLY A 81 3.86 3.54 -3.60
N THR A 82 3.50 3.46 -4.89
CA THR A 82 4.42 3.14 -5.98
C THR A 82 5.45 4.25 -6.23
N VAL A 83 5.01 5.51 -6.18
CA VAL A 83 5.80 6.66 -6.66
C VAL A 83 6.38 7.53 -5.56
N LEU A 84 5.89 7.43 -4.32
CA LEU A 84 6.26 8.28 -3.19
C LEU A 84 7.79 8.40 -3.02
N TYR A 85 8.49 7.26 -2.98
CA TYR A 85 9.96 7.23 -2.90
C TYR A 85 10.62 7.94 -4.08
N ASN A 86 10.16 7.67 -5.30
CA ASN A 86 10.75 8.24 -6.51
C ASN A 86 10.59 9.76 -6.56
N LEU A 87 9.46 10.28 -6.07
CA LEU A 87 9.19 11.71 -5.99
C LEU A 87 10.10 12.43 -4.98
N ILE A 88 10.33 11.83 -3.82
CA ILE A 88 11.18 12.40 -2.76
C ILE A 88 12.66 12.35 -3.16
N PHE A 89 13.12 11.19 -3.65
CA PHE A 89 14.54 10.96 -3.97
C PHE A 89 14.90 11.28 -5.43
N LYS A 90 13.96 11.82 -6.21
CA LYS A 90 14.14 12.19 -7.63
C LYS A 90 14.69 11.03 -8.48
N ARG A 91 14.09 9.85 -8.34
CA ARG A 91 14.44 8.64 -9.10
C ARG A 91 13.54 8.46 -10.31
N ARG A 92 14.07 7.87 -11.37
CA ARG A 92 13.34 7.55 -12.61
C ARG A 92 13.43 6.06 -12.92
N TYR A 93 12.40 5.56 -13.60
CA TYR A 93 12.35 4.18 -14.08
C TYR A 93 13.09 4.04 -15.40
N VAL A 94 13.88 2.99 -15.53
CA VAL A 94 14.52 2.55 -16.77
C VAL A 94 14.24 1.08 -16.97
N GLU A 95 14.24 0.64 -18.23
CA GLU A 95 14.09 -0.77 -18.53
C GLU A 95 15.29 -1.60 -18.07
N ILE A 96 15.02 -2.79 -17.52
CA ILE A 96 16.06 -3.80 -17.30
C ILE A 96 16.37 -4.46 -18.65
N PRO A 97 17.65 -4.43 -19.11
CA PRO A 97 18.09 -5.11 -20.33
C PRO A 97 17.74 -6.60 -20.33
N HIS A 98 17.38 -7.16 -21.49
CA HIS A 98 16.99 -8.58 -21.60
C HIS A 98 18.08 -9.57 -21.14
N THR A 99 19.36 -9.19 -21.26
CA THR A 99 20.49 -9.99 -20.78
C THR A 99 20.47 -10.10 -19.26
N GLU A 100 20.20 -9.01 -18.55
CA GLU A 100 20.09 -8.98 -17.09
C GLU A 100 18.92 -9.86 -16.60
N ARG A 101 17.80 -9.90 -17.34
CA ARG A 101 16.62 -10.73 -16.97
C ARG A 101 16.88 -12.23 -16.92
N LYS A 102 17.93 -12.71 -17.59
CA LYS A 102 18.30 -14.14 -17.65
C LYS A 102 19.17 -14.59 -16.46
N HIS A 103 19.56 -13.69 -15.56
CA HIS A 103 20.33 -14.06 -14.38
C HIS A 103 19.57 -15.03 -13.46
N ALA A 104 20.31 -15.91 -12.79
CA ALA A 104 19.76 -16.95 -11.93
C ALA A 104 18.82 -16.41 -10.83
N MET A 105 19.06 -15.19 -10.34
CA MET A 105 18.22 -14.51 -9.34
C MET A 105 16.80 -14.21 -9.84
N HIS A 106 16.60 -14.14 -11.16
CA HIS A 106 15.29 -13.90 -11.77
C HIS A 106 14.58 -15.18 -12.21
N ARG A 107 15.16 -16.36 -11.96
CA ARG A 107 14.53 -17.65 -12.28
C ARG A 107 13.15 -17.80 -11.63
N LEU A 108 12.98 -17.26 -10.42
CA LEU A 108 11.73 -17.32 -9.66
C LEU A 108 10.92 -16.01 -9.71
N HIS A 109 11.26 -15.10 -10.63
CA HIS A 109 10.74 -13.74 -10.65
C HIS A 109 9.20 -13.68 -10.64
N ILE A 110 8.54 -14.46 -11.51
CA ILE A 110 7.07 -14.51 -11.56
C ILE A 110 6.47 -15.15 -10.31
N TYR A 111 7.04 -16.26 -9.82
CA TYR A 111 6.50 -16.98 -8.66
C TYR A 111 6.55 -16.15 -7.38
N ILE A 112 7.59 -15.33 -7.20
CA ILE A 112 7.76 -14.46 -6.03
C ILE A 112 6.64 -13.42 -5.91
N LEU A 113 6.03 -12.99 -7.02
CA LEU A 113 4.89 -12.07 -7.00
C LEU A 113 3.64 -12.66 -6.33
N PHE A 114 3.54 -13.99 -6.28
CA PHE A 114 2.41 -14.68 -5.66
C PHE A 114 2.64 -15.01 -4.18
N VAL A 115 3.85 -14.78 -3.64
CA VAL A 115 4.16 -15.05 -2.23
C VAL A 115 3.18 -14.39 -1.26
N PRO A 116 2.80 -13.10 -1.40
CA PRO A 116 1.82 -12.50 -0.49
C PRO A 116 0.47 -13.22 -0.54
N VAL A 117 -0.02 -13.54 -1.73
CA VAL A 117 -1.33 -14.20 -1.90
C VAL A 117 -1.31 -15.58 -1.26
N LEU A 118 -0.26 -16.37 -1.51
CA LEU A 118 -0.11 -17.70 -0.93
C LEU A 118 0.06 -17.63 0.59
N ALA A 119 0.88 -16.71 1.10
CA ALA A 119 1.07 -16.52 2.54
C ALA A 119 -0.24 -16.12 3.22
N PHE A 120 -0.99 -15.19 2.63
CA PHE A 120 -2.29 -14.78 3.16
C PHE A 120 -3.26 -15.96 3.21
N LEU A 121 -3.41 -16.72 2.12
CA LEU A 121 -4.32 -17.86 2.07
C LEU A 121 -3.93 -18.95 3.08
N VAL A 122 -2.64 -19.26 3.22
CA VAL A 122 -2.18 -20.23 4.21
C VAL A 122 -2.48 -19.75 5.63
N LEU A 123 -2.20 -18.49 5.95
CA LEU A 123 -2.48 -17.96 7.29
C LEU A 123 -3.99 -17.91 7.56
N ALA A 124 -4.79 -17.42 6.61
CA ALA A 124 -6.24 -17.27 6.77
C ALA A 124 -6.97 -18.63 6.88
N LEU A 125 -6.51 -19.66 6.17
CA LEU A 125 -7.19 -20.98 6.16
C LEU A 125 -6.73 -21.91 7.29
N PHE A 126 -5.50 -21.77 7.78
CA PHE A 126 -4.90 -22.72 8.73
C PHE A 126 -4.64 -22.12 10.12
N THR A 127 -4.99 -20.85 10.36
CA THR A 127 -4.84 -20.20 11.66
C THR A 127 -6.11 -19.45 12.05
N HIS A 128 -6.22 -19.09 13.33
CA HIS A 128 -7.30 -18.24 13.85
C HIS A 128 -6.89 -16.76 13.96
N LEU A 129 -5.85 -16.36 13.24
CA LEU A 129 -5.40 -14.97 13.25
C LEU A 129 -6.45 -14.07 12.61
N ASN A 130 -6.69 -12.90 13.20
CA ASN A 130 -7.46 -11.85 12.54
C ASN A 130 -6.81 -11.53 11.18
N HIS A 131 -7.63 -11.36 10.14
CA HIS A 131 -7.16 -11.17 8.77
C HIS A 131 -6.24 -9.96 8.57
N ILE A 132 -6.30 -8.94 9.46
CA ILE A 132 -5.31 -7.84 9.44
C ILE A 132 -3.88 -8.35 9.63
N TYR A 133 -3.66 -9.30 10.54
CA TYR A 133 -2.34 -9.89 10.76
C TYR A 133 -1.92 -10.78 9.59
N CYS A 134 -2.86 -11.52 9.00
CA CYS A 134 -2.62 -12.29 7.78
C CYS A 134 -2.13 -11.36 6.66
N GLY A 135 -2.78 -10.20 6.48
CA GLY A 135 -2.39 -9.17 5.51
C GLY A 135 -1.01 -8.58 5.77
N ILE A 136 -0.74 -8.18 7.02
CA ILE A 136 0.56 -7.62 7.44
C ILE A 136 1.68 -8.62 7.16
N LEU A 137 1.55 -9.86 7.62
CA LEU A 137 2.56 -10.90 7.44
C LEU A 137 2.75 -11.25 5.97
N ALA A 138 1.66 -11.37 5.20
CA ALA A 138 1.71 -11.65 3.78
C ALA A 138 2.47 -10.57 2.99
N MET A 139 2.16 -9.29 3.23
CA MET A 139 2.85 -8.19 2.57
C MET A 139 4.31 -8.09 3.01
N PHE A 140 4.61 -8.31 4.28
CA PHE A 140 5.99 -8.37 4.77
C PHE A 140 6.80 -9.46 4.06
N LEU A 141 6.27 -10.69 4.03
CA LEU A 141 6.91 -11.81 3.32
C LEU A 141 7.04 -11.53 1.81
N GLY A 142 6.05 -10.86 1.20
CA GLY A 142 6.12 -10.34 -0.15
C GLY A 142 7.30 -9.40 -0.39
N GLY A 143 7.47 -8.42 0.50
CA GLY A 143 8.61 -7.50 0.48
C GLY A 143 9.94 -8.23 0.62
N ILE A 144 10.06 -9.17 1.56
CA ILE A 144 11.27 -9.98 1.74
C ILE A 144 11.57 -10.86 0.52
N ALA A 145 10.55 -11.51 -0.05
CA ALA A 145 10.71 -12.33 -1.24
C ALA A 145 11.11 -11.48 -2.46
N THR A 146 10.55 -10.27 -2.59
CA THR A 146 10.98 -9.29 -3.59
C THR A 146 12.45 -8.94 -3.40
N LEU A 147 12.91 -8.66 -2.17
CA LEU A 147 14.32 -8.37 -1.88
C LEU A 147 15.27 -9.51 -2.25
N TYR A 148 14.85 -10.75 -2.08
CA TYR A 148 15.64 -11.91 -2.50
C TYR A 148 15.87 -11.92 -4.02
N CYS A 149 14.86 -11.55 -4.82
CA CYS A 149 14.97 -11.49 -6.29
C CYS A 149 15.58 -10.18 -6.81
N ARG A 150 15.32 -9.08 -6.10
CA ARG A 150 15.62 -7.69 -6.47
C ARG A 150 16.37 -6.97 -5.35
N PRO A 151 17.61 -7.39 -5.04
CA PRO A 151 18.42 -6.74 -4.00
C PRO A 151 18.74 -5.28 -4.35
N ASP A 152 18.67 -4.90 -5.63
CA ASP A 152 18.80 -3.52 -6.10
C ASP A 152 17.70 -2.59 -5.53
N LEU A 153 16.55 -3.14 -5.13
CA LEU A 153 15.44 -2.39 -4.54
C LEU A 153 15.52 -2.27 -3.00
N LYS A 154 16.58 -2.80 -2.35
CA LYS A 154 16.71 -2.84 -0.88
C LYS A 154 16.41 -1.52 -0.21
N THR A 155 17.10 -0.46 -0.62
CA THR A 155 16.95 0.87 -0.04
C THR A 155 15.54 1.41 -0.28
N LYS A 156 14.98 1.20 -1.47
CA LYS A 156 13.63 1.67 -1.79
C LYS A 156 12.59 0.98 -0.92
N ILE A 157 12.62 -0.34 -0.79
CA ILE A 157 11.62 -1.12 -0.04
C ILE A 157 11.58 -0.70 1.42
N TRP A 158 12.72 -0.67 2.12
CA TRP A 158 12.76 -0.29 3.53
C TRP A 158 12.33 1.16 3.75
N ILE A 159 12.87 2.11 2.97
CA ILE A 159 12.52 3.52 3.12
C ILE A 159 11.05 3.77 2.76
N SER A 160 10.52 3.09 1.74
CA SER A 160 9.11 3.24 1.35
C SER A 160 8.15 2.72 2.41
N GLY A 161 8.53 1.67 3.17
CA GLY A 161 7.79 1.26 4.35
C GLY A 161 7.61 2.42 5.33
N PHE A 162 8.71 3.05 5.74
CA PHE A 162 8.65 4.21 6.66
C PHE A 162 7.94 5.42 6.06
N LEU A 163 8.19 5.74 4.78
CA LEU A 163 7.54 6.87 4.11
C LEU A 163 6.03 6.69 4.03
N PHE A 164 5.57 5.49 3.71
CA PHE A 164 4.15 5.20 3.62
C PHE A 164 3.52 5.16 5.01
N THR A 165 4.18 4.60 6.03
CA THR A 165 3.73 4.72 7.42
C THR A 165 3.59 6.17 7.86
N ALA A 166 4.54 7.05 7.52
CA ALA A 166 4.45 8.46 7.87
C ALA A 166 3.27 9.17 7.16
N LEU A 167 3.09 8.90 5.87
CA LEU A 167 1.94 9.42 5.11
C LEU A 167 0.62 8.92 5.70
N TYR A 168 0.54 7.63 6.01
CA TYR A 168 -0.65 6.99 6.56
C TYR A 168 -0.96 7.48 7.97
N PHE A 169 0.06 7.64 8.81
CA PHE A 169 -0.06 8.21 10.15
C PHE A 169 -0.68 9.60 10.12
N VAL A 170 -0.21 10.47 9.20
CA VAL A 170 -0.80 11.81 9.03
C VAL A 170 -2.22 11.73 8.46
N TYR A 171 -2.45 10.90 7.45
CA TYR A 171 -3.75 10.74 6.81
C TYR A 171 -4.80 10.20 7.78
N PHE A 172 -4.56 9.03 8.38
CA PHE A 172 -5.47 8.40 9.33
C PHE A 172 -5.58 9.23 10.61
N GLY A 173 -4.44 9.67 11.15
CA GLY A 173 -4.39 10.48 12.36
C GLY A 173 -5.13 11.81 12.22
N SER A 174 -5.29 12.34 11.00
CA SER A 174 -6.10 13.55 10.77
C SER A 174 -7.59 13.37 11.08
N ILE A 175 -8.10 12.14 11.22
CA ILE A 175 -9.48 11.86 11.68
C ILE A 175 -9.65 12.24 13.15
N LEU A 176 -8.66 11.89 13.99
CA LEU A 176 -8.78 11.89 15.44
C LEU A 176 -8.98 13.27 16.09
N PRO A 177 -8.41 14.38 15.57
CA PRO A 177 -8.74 15.72 16.05
C PRO A 177 -10.22 16.11 15.85
N PHE A 178 -10.91 15.54 14.86
CA PHE A 178 -12.32 15.83 14.57
C PHE A 178 -13.27 14.80 15.19
N TYR A 179 -12.82 13.55 15.29
CA TYR A 179 -13.59 12.42 15.83
C TYR A 179 -12.69 11.61 16.77
N PRO A 180 -12.48 12.06 18.02
CA PRO A 180 -11.56 11.41 18.96
C PRO A 180 -11.91 9.95 19.25
N ASP A 181 -13.20 9.64 19.35
CA ASP A 181 -13.70 8.30 19.70
C ASP A 181 -13.81 7.37 18.47
N TYR A 182 -13.35 7.81 17.29
CA TYR A 182 -13.57 7.07 16.03
C TYR A 182 -12.99 5.65 16.07
N VAL A 183 -11.79 5.49 16.62
CA VAL A 183 -11.13 4.17 16.72
C VAL A 183 -11.87 3.27 17.71
N GLU A 184 -12.25 3.79 18.87
CA GLU A 184 -12.98 3.02 19.89
C GLU A 184 -14.36 2.57 19.40
N LEU A 185 -15.01 3.36 18.54
CA LEU A 185 -16.34 3.06 18.02
C LEU A 185 -16.35 2.06 16.86
N PHE A 186 -15.29 2.02 16.04
CA PHE A 186 -15.30 1.27 14.78
C PHE A 186 -14.21 0.21 14.64
N TRP A 187 -13.14 0.23 15.43
CA TRP A 187 -12.17 -0.86 15.47
C TRP A 187 -12.51 -1.82 16.61
N ASN A 188 -12.49 -3.12 16.33
CA ASN A 188 -12.69 -4.13 17.36
C ASN A 188 -11.40 -4.35 18.13
N LEU A 189 -11.09 -3.43 19.06
CA LEU A 189 -9.83 -3.45 19.79
C LEU A 189 -9.60 -4.76 20.55
N GLU A 190 -10.65 -5.46 20.98
CA GLU A 190 -10.60 -6.78 21.63
C GLU A 190 -10.00 -7.88 20.73
N ASN A 191 -10.13 -7.74 19.41
CA ASN A 191 -9.53 -8.64 18.43
C ASN A 191 -8.12 -8.19 18.00
N LEU A 192 -7.63 -7.09 18.58
CA LEU A 192 -6.35 -6.44 18.29
C LEU A 192 -5.43 -6.45 19.54
N THR A 193 -4.26 -5.83 19.43
CA THR A 193 -3.30 -5.77 20.54
C THR A 193 -3.65 -4.75 21.63
N HIS A 194 -4.65 -3.90 21.42
CA HIS A 194 -4.94 -2.70 22.23
C HIS A 194 -3.79 -1.67 22.31
N ILE A 195 -2.70 -1.83 21.54
CA ILE A 195 -1.61 -0.87 21.53
C ILE A 195 -1.97 0.29 20.59
N LEU A 196 -2.13 1.48 21.15
CA LEU A 196 -2.45 2.70 20.40
C LEU A 196 -1.25 3.65 20.39
N VAL A 197 -0.92 4.18 19.21
CA VAL A 197 0.08 5.24 19.01
C VAL A 197 -0.67 6.52 18.64
N LEU A 198 -0.76 7.47 19.59
CA LEU A 198 -1.53 8.71 19.42
C LEU A 198 -2.98 8.45 18.97
N GLY A 199 -3.61 7.41 19.52
CA GLY A 199 -4.98 6.98 19.23
C GLY A 199 -5.12 6.07 18.00
N ILE A 200 -4.04 5.81 17.25
CA ILE A 200 -4.06 4.92 16.08
C ILE A 200 -3.64 3.49 16.49
N PRO A 201 -4.40 2.43 16.14
CA PRO A 201 -3.98 1.05 16.40
C PRO A 201 -2.61 0.74 15.78
N ILE A 202 -1.77 -0.04 16.47
CA ILE A 202 -0.45 -0.40 15.95
C ILE A 202 -0.56 -1.21 14.65
N GLU A 203 -1.64 -1.98 14.48
CA GLU A 203 -1.92 -2.80 13.30
C GLU A 203 -2.09 -1.94 12.04
N GLU A 204 -2.68 -0.75 12.16
CA GLU A 204 -2.79 0.24 11.08
C GLU A 204 -1.40 0.72 10.63
N LEU A 205 -0.48 0.92 11.56
CA LEU A 205 0.89 1.35 11.25
C LEU A 205 1.73 0.21 10.66
N LEU A 206 1.53 -1.02 11.14
CA LEU A 206 2.15 -2.23 10.59
C LEU A 206 1.63 -2.53 9.18
N PHE A 207 0.31 -2.37 8.95
CA PHE A 207 -0.29 -2.44 7.63
C PHE A 207 0.36 -1.41 6.70
N ALA A 208 0.40 -0.14 7.10
CA ALA A 208 1.02 0.91 6.30
C ALA A 208 2.49 0.63 5.98
N PHE A 209 3.25 0.15 6.98
CA PHE A 209 4.66 -0.17 6.80
C PHE A 209 4.86 -1.29 5.78
N THR A 210 4.15 -2.40 5.95
CA THR A 210 4.28 -3.60 5.10
C THR A 210 3.72 -3.37 3.71
N PHE A 211 2.64 -2.59 3.58
CA PHE A 211 2.14 -2.10 2.30
C PHE A 211 3.20 -1.26 1.58
N GLY A 212 3.78 -0.27 2.25
CA GLY A 212 4.85 0.57 1.70
C GLY A 212 6.08 -0.23 1.26
N MET A 213 6.46 -1.26 2.03
CA MET A 213 7.53 -2.18 1.65
C MET A 213 7.23 -2.91 0.35
N TYR A 214 6.08 -3.59 0.27
CA TYR A 214 5.79 -4.46 -0.86
C TYR A 214 5.35 -3.68 -2.12
N TRP A 215 4.39 -2.76 -1.99
CA TRP A 215 3.82 -2.05 -3.14
C TRP A 215 4.79 -1.09 -3.81
N SER A 216 5.78 -0.56 -3.07
CA SER A 216 6.77 0.35 -3.65
C SER A 216 7.67 -0.31 -4.69
N GLY A 217 8.00 -1.59 -4.54
CA GLY A 217 8.83 -2.36 -5.48
C GLY A 217 8.03 -3.14 -6.53
N LEU A 218 6.71 -3.20 -6.39
CA LEU A 218 5.85 -4.06 -7.21
C LEU A 218 5.84 -3.63 -8.68
N TYR A 219 5.88 -2.32 -8.96
CA TYR A 219 5.97 -1.84 -10.35
C TYR A 219 7.27 -2.26 -11.03
N GLU A 220 8.41 -2.12 -10.34
CA GLU A 220 9.72 -2.54 -10.83
C GLU A 220 9.79 -4.03 -11.10
N HIS A 221 9.12 -4.83 -10.27
CA HIS A 221 9.05 -6.27 -10.41
C HIS A 221 8.13 -6.66 -11.57
N LEU A 222 6.89 -6.18 -11.62
CA LEU A 222 5.94 -6.52 -12.67
C LEU A 222 6.38 -6.08 -14.07
N TYR A 223 6.99 -4.90 -14.18
CA TYR A 223 7.30 -4.27 -15.47
C TYR A 223 8.78 -4.29 -15.82
N TRP A 224 9.61 -5.07 -15.11
CA TRP A 224 11.04 -5.17 -15.34
C TRP A 224 11.74 -3.81 -15.42
N ARG A 225 11.50 -2.96 -14.41
CA ARG A 225 12.11 -1.63 -14.31
C ARG A 225 13.18 -1.60 -13.21
N LYS A 226 14.21 -0.78 -13.42
CA LYS A 226 15.21 -0.39 -12.42
C LYS A 226 15.20 1.12 -12.20
N LEU A 227 15.80 1.56 -11.11
CA LEU A 227 15.85 2.97 -10.74
C LEU A 227 17.21 3.57 -11.07
N ILE A 228 17.20 4.77 -11.63
CA ILE A 228 18.39 5.61 -11.78
C ILE A 228 18.16 6.97 -11.11
N GLN A 229 19.26 7.63 -10.75
CA GLN A 229 19.21 9.03 -10.35
C GLN A 229 18.78 9.88 -11.56
N THR A 230 17.93 10.87 -11.33
CA THR A 230 17.72 11.91 -12.34
C THR A 230 19.01 12.70 -12.50
N GLU A 231 19.72 12.54 -13.62
CA GLU A 231 20.81 13.45 -13.97
C GLU A 231 20.25 14.83 -14.31
N ILE A 232 20.83 15.86 -13.71
CA ILE A 232 20.62 17.24 -14.15
C ILE A 232 21.48 17.39 -15.40
N ILE A 233 20.86 17.36 -16.58
CA ILE A 233 21.54 17.78 -17.81
C ILE A 233 21.79 19.28 -17.64
N ILE A 234 23.01 19.65 -17.24
CA ILE A 234 23.46 21.03 -17.32
C ILE A 234 23.70 21.28 -18.81
N PRO A 235 22.94 22.17 -19.48
CA PRO A 235 23.26 22.53 -20.84
C PRO A 235 24.64 23.18 -20.83
N LEU A 236 25.60 22.56 -21.53
CA LEU A 236 26.86 23.21 -21.84
C LEU A 236 26.50 24.48 -22.63
N LYS A 237 26.75 25.65 -22.03
CA LYS A 237 26.73 26.91 -22.74
C LYS A 237 27.78 26.81 -23.85
N ASN A 238 27.33 26.75 -25.09
CA ASN A 238 28.16 27.07 -26.26
C ASN A 238 28.40 28.58 -26.32
#